data_AF-A0A3D4GZU2-F1
#
_entry.id   AF-A0A3D4GZU2-F1
#
_cell.length_a   1.000
_cell.length_b   1.000
_cell.length_c   1.000
_cell.angle_alpha   90.00
_cell.angle_beta   90.00
_cell.angle_gamma   90.00
#
_symmetry.space_group_name_H-M   'P 1'
#
loop_
_entity.id
_entity.type
_entity.pdbx_description
1 polymer ?
#
loop_
_entity_poly.entity_id
_entity_poly.type
_entity_poly.pdbx_seq_one_letter_code
_entity_poly.pdbx_strand_id
1 'polypeptide(L)'
;MKTKRTLHTVAEVERLKKHVDQYPKAKEITQEIVRKAEIWAALDDRFLQDLPPPATVFRGFLPSFSGCPVHGEEVFSVSGGPWSVDIFEDPWKIKCAVGGETYPSNNFPDFLRTGDRSLLTGDYADDGHGWDPGDGQPKFWFVANYCYNLWHKIIPALRDLGRAYLITGERRFGWKGAILLDKLATLFPTMDHSSQSWYGINYQKGYTGRFVYAVQESVNIGLYAEAYDDLFPILQEDTDLHEFLGKNSNELINHVEENLVRQSVRDIWEGMIRGNYGLHQAATMIALAVLDDHKFTDWAVDQLAGYTGAGPTTAVWAYGVEGWDHALDNFLFRDGVSFEVAIGYSAGCWNRCLMSTDLMLERLGKKRLPEEHIQALGSWDRRLACYGG
;
A
#
# COMPACT_ATOMS: atom_id res chain seq x y z
N MET A 1 5.36 -9.24 21.60
CA MET A 1 6.09 -9.54 20.37
C MET A 1 5.62 -10.89 19.89
N LYS A 2 5.22 -10.96 18.62
CA LYS A 2 4.74 -12.18 17.98
C LYS A 2 5.80 -13.28 18.03
N THR A 3 5.36 -14.54 18.17
CA THR A 3 6.27 -15.70 18.26
C THR A 3 6.13 -16.69 17.12
N LYS A 4 5.06 -16.55 16.31
CA LYS A 4 4.75 -17.40 15.16
C LYS A 4 3.82 -16.67 14.21
N ARG A 5 3.75 -17.16 12.97
CA ARG A 5 2.75 -16.77 11.98
C ARG A 5 1.32 -16.99 12.49
N THR A 6 0.38 -16.10 12.17
CA THR A 6 -1.01 -16.12 12.71
C THR A 6 -2.12 -16.08 11.66
N LEU A 7 -1.90 -15.59 10.43
CA LEU A 7 -2.90 -15.55 9.34
C LEU A 7 -3.05 -16.88 8.62
N HIS A 8 -1.98 -17.67 8.53
CA HIS A 8 -2.00 -18.98 7.92
C HIS A 8 -1.42 -20.04 8.85
N THR A 9 -2.26 -20.98 9.28
CA THR A 9 -1.81 -22.15 10.05
C THR A 9 -0.93 -23.04 9.17
N VAL A 10 -0.08 -23.85 9.79
CA VAL A 10 0.73 -24.85 9.07
C VAL A 10 -0.17 -25.78 8.25
N ALA A 11 -1.31 -26.20 8.81
CA ALA A 11 -2.26 -27.07 8.13
C ALA A 11 -2.92 -26.41 6.90
N GLU A 12 -3.17 -25.10 6.92
CA GLU A 12 -3.70 -24.37 5.76
C GLU A 12 -2.68 -24.30 4.63
N VAL A 13 -1.42 -24.02 4.95
CA VAL A 13 -0.34 -24.00 3.95
C VAL A 13 -0.11 -25.38 3.34
N GLU A 14 -0.15 -26.45 4.15
CA GLU A 14 -0.03 -27.82 3.62
C GLU A 14 -1.25 -28.22 2.76
N ARG A 15 -2.46 -27.73 3.08
CA ARG A 15 -3.63 -27.91 2.21
C ARG A 15 -3.48 -27.14 0.90
N LEU A 16 -2.96 -25.91 0.95
CA LEU A 16 -2.68 -25.10 -0.23
C LEU A 16 -1.75 -25.85 -1.20
N LYS A 17 -0.63 -26.40 -0.70
CA LYS A 17 0.31 -27.19 -1.51
C LYS A 17 -0.36 -28.38 -2.20
N LYS A 18 -1.16 -29.15 -1.45
CA LYS A 18 -1.94 -30.28 -2.03
C LYS A 18 -2.92 -29.81 -3.10
N HIS A 19 -3.57 -28.66 -2.91
CA HIS A 19 -4.50 -28.12 -3.90
C HIS A 19 -3.79 -27.64 -5.17
N VAL A 20 -2.57 -27.12 -5.07
CA VAL A 20 -1.75 -26.75 -6.23
C VAL A 20 -1.46 -27.97 -7.11
N ASP A 21 -1.20 -29.13 -6.51
CA ASP A 21 -0.97 -30.37 -7.25
C ASP A 21 -2.26 -30.94 -7.89
N GLN A 22 -3.40 -30.71 -7.25
CA GLN A 22 -4.68 -31.31 -7.64
C GLN A 22 -5.49 -30.47 -8.64
N TYR A 23 -5.47 -29.14 -8.49
CA TYR A 23 -6.38 -28.25 -9.21
C TYR A 23 -5.62 -27.35 -10.20
N PRO A 24 -5.86 -27.47 -11.52
CA PRO A 24 -5.18 -26.65 -12.52
C PRO A 24 -5.29 -25.14 -12.28
N LYS A 25 -6.44 -24.67 -11.79
CA LYS A 25 -6.63 -23.24 -11.49
C LYS A 25 -5.81 -22.77 -10.28
N ALA A 26 -5.65 -23.63 -9.25
CA ALA A 26 -4.78 -23.32 -8.13
C ALA A 26 -3.31 -23.24 -8.58
N LYS A 27 -2.90 -24.13 -9.48
CA LYS A 27 -1.58 -24.08 -10.13
C LYS A 27 -1.37 -22.79 -10.91
N GLU A 28 -2.33 -22.38 -11.74
CA GLU A 28 -2.25 -21.13 -12.50
C GLU A 28 -2.10 -19.89 -11.60
N ILE A 29 -2.90 -19.81 -10.52
CA ILE A 29 -2.85 -18.70 -9.56
C ILE A 29 -1.48 -18.64 -8.88
N THR A 30 -0.97 -19.77 -8.41
CA THR A 30 0.32 -19.83 -7.71
C THR A 30 1.50 -19.56 -8.64
N GLN A 31 1.47 -20.06 -9.88
CA GLN A 31 2.47 -19.76 -10.89
C GLN A 31 2.54 -18.26 -11.21
N GLU A 32 1.39 -17.58 -11.30
CA GLU A 32 1.38 -16.13 -11.53
C GLU A 32 1.96 -15.34 -10.34
N ILE A 33 1.70 -15.77 -9.11
CA ILE A 33 2.32 -15.17 -7.91
C ILE A 33 3.84 -15.33 -7.95
N VAL A 34 4.32 -16.56 -8.21
CA VAL A 34 5.75 -16.86 -8.28
C VAL A 34 6.41 -16.05 -9.41
N ARG A 35 5.80 -16.00 -10.61
CA ARG A 35 6.33 -15.25 -11.76
C ARG A 35 6.48 -13.75 -11.45
N LYS A 36 5.53 -13.15 -10.72
CA LYS A 36 5.65 -11.75 -10.28
C LYS A 36 6.80 -11.57 -9.29
N ALA A 37 6.94 -12.50 -8.34
CA ALA A 37 7.99 -12.46 -7.33
C ALA A 37 9.39 -12.70 -7.94
N GLU A 38 9.51 -13.50 -9.00
CA GLU A 38 10.79 -13.81 -9.67
C GLU A 38 11.52 -12.55 -10.18
N ILE A 39 10.77 -11.57 -10.69
CA ILE A 39 11.33 -10.30 -11.16
C ILE A 39 12.11 -9.61 -10.03
N TRP A 40 11.53 -9.58 -8.83
CA TRP A 40 12.14 -8.97 -7.65
C TRP A 40 13.21 -9.84 -7.03
N ALA A 41 13.04 -11.16 -7.09
CA ALA A 41 14.00 -12.11 -6.54
C ALA A 41 15.32 -12.13 -7.32
N ALA A 42 15.31 -11.69 -8.59
CA ALA A 42 16.47 -11.60 -9.45
C ALA A 42 17.31 -10.31 -9.26
N LEU A 43 16.78 -9.29 -8.58
CA LEU A 43 17.48 -8.02 -8.38
C LEU A 43 18.68 -8.18 -7.45
N ASP A 44 19.68 -7.30 -7.54
CA ASP A 44 20.77 -7.22 -6.57
C ASP A 44 20.24 -6.82 -5.18
N ASP A 45 20.85 -7.34 -4.11
CA ASP A 45 20.42 -7.08 -2.72
C ASP A 45 20.55 -5.61 -2.32
N ARG A 46 21.66 -4.96 -2.68
CA ARG A 46 21.90 -3.55 -2.35
C ARG A 46 21.03 -2.64 -3.19
N PHE A 47 20.88 -2.96 -4.48
CA PHE A 47 19.92 -2.26 -5.33
C PHE A 47 18.51 -2.30 -4.74
N LEU A 48 18.03 -3.48 -4.32
CA LEU A 48 16.71 -3.64 -3.73
C LEU A 48 16.55 -2.86 -2.42
N GLN A 49 17.59 -2.82 -1.58
CA GLN A 49 17.61 -2.07 -0.32
C GLN A 49 17.55 -0.55 -0.51
N ASP A 50 18.14 -0.05 -1.61
CA ASP A 50 18.21 1.38 -1.93
C ASP A 50 17.09 1.85 -2.86
N LEU A 51 16.34 0.91 -3.44
CA LEU A 51 15.27 1.21 -4.39
C LEU A 51 14.13 2.06 -3.79
N PRO A 52 13.58 1.79 -2.58
CA PRO A 52 12.51 2.62 -2.02
C PRO A 52 12.94 4.09 -1.82
N PRO A 53 12.25 5.07 -2.44
CA PRO A 53 12.63 6.49 -2.35
C PRO A 53 12.59 7.03 -0.91
N PRO A 54 13.52 7.92 -0.51
CA PRO A 54 13.47 8.55 0.80
C PRO A 54 12.35 9.61 0.87
N ALA A 55 12.02 10.02 2.10
CA ALA A 55 11.00 11.05 2.38
C ALA A 55 11.32 12.41 1.74
N THR A 56 12.59 12.70 1.48
CA THR A 56 13.08 13.95 0.85
C THR A 56 12.71 14.11 -0.61
N VAL A 57 12.24 13.06 -1.28
CA VAL A 57 11.82 13.12 -2.69
C VAL A 57 10.31 13.07 -2.78
N PHE A 58 9.73 13.97 -3.59
CA PHE A 58 8.28 14.12 -3.66
C PHE A 58 7.60 12.96 -4.40
N ARG A 59 6.29 12.86 -4.25
CA ARG A 59 5.41 11.98 -5.05
C ARG A 59 4.39 12.81 -5.85
N GLY A 60 4.06 12.37 -7.07
CA GLY A 60 3.04 13.02 -7.90
C GLY A 60 2.47 12.09 -8.97
N PHE A 61 1.15 11.91 -9.03
CA PHE A 61 0.53 10.95 -9.95
C PHE A 61 0.62 11.35 -11.44
N LEU A 62 0.87 12.64 -11.72
CA LEU A 62 1.19 13.16 -13.04
C LEU A 62 2.43 14.05 -12.96
N PRO A 63 3.29 14.06 -14.00
CA PRO A 63 4.42 14.99 -14.03
C PRO A 63 3.95 16.41 -14.36
N SER A 64 2.91 16.61 -15.16
CA SER A 64 2.35 17.92 -15.47
C SER A 64 0.93 17.81 -16.02
N PHE A 65 0.11 18.83 -15.76
CA PHE A 65 -1.20 19.00 -16.41
C PHE A 65 -1.09 19.72 -17.75
N SER A 66 0.06 20.34 -18.04
CA SER A 66 0.33 21.03 -19.31
C SER A 66 0.95 20.09 -20.36
N GLY A 67 1.03 18.79 -20.07
CA GLY A 67 1.59 17.78 -20.98
C GLY A 67 3.11 17.69 -20.90
N CYS A 68 3.77 17.51 -22.05
CA CYS A 68 5.24 17.38 -22.16
C CYS A 68 5.91 18.72 -22.47
N PRO A 69 7.14 19.01 -21.97
CA PRO A 69 7.86 20.23 -22.32
C PRO A 69 8.09 20.45 -23.83
N VAL A 70 8.19 19.36 -24.61
CA VAL A 70 8.44 19.41 -26.06
C VAL A 70 7.14 19.28 -26.87
N HIS A 71 6.28 18.33 -26.47
CA HIS A 71 5.08 17.96 -27.24
C HIS A 71 3.78 18.59 -26.71
N GLY A 72 3.85 19.35 -25.60
CA GLY A 72 2.69 19.97 -24.98
C GLY A 72 1.59 18.95 -24.66
N GLU A 73 0.34 19.32 -24.90
CA GLU A 73 -0.85 18.51 -24.63
C GLU A 73 -1.03 17.32 -25.59
N GLU A 74 -0.24 17.22 -26.67
CA GLU A 74 -0.35 16.11 -27.64
C GLU A 74 -0.21 14.75 -26.95
N VAL A 75 0.63 14.67 -25.91
CA VAL A 75 0.85 13.45 -25.13
C VAL A 75 -0.44 12.87 -24.54
N PHE A 76 -1.45 13.69 -24.25
CA PHE A 76 -2.72 13.22 -23.70
C PHE A 76 -3.59 12.48 -24.72
N SER A 77 -3.24 12.56 -26.01
CA SER A 77 -3.95 11.85 -27.08
C SER A 77 -3.41 10.42 -27.33
N VAL A 78 -2.31 10.04 -26.67
CA VAL A 78 -1.68 8.72 -26.87
C VAL A 78 -2.42 7.62 -26.11
N SER A 79 -2.78 6.56 -26.82
CA SER A 79 -3.38 5.36 -26.21
C SER A 79 -2.36 4.65 -25.30
N GLY A 80 -2.77 4.34 -24.07
CA GLY A 80 -1.88 3.77 -23.04
C GLY A 80 -1.33 4.79 -22.05
N GLY A 81 -1.54 6.09 -22.30
CA GLY A 81 -1.20 7.18 -21.39
C GLY A 81 -0.03 8.02 -21.86
N PRO A 82 0.12 9.25 -21.32
CA PRO A 82 1.08 10.24 -21.80
C PRO A 82 2.54 9.93 -21.44
N TRP A 83 2.77 9.07 -20.45
CA TRP A 83 4.08 8.80 -19.87
C TRP A 83 4.26 7.31 -19.60
N SER A 84 5.47 6.81 -19.82
CA SER A 84 5.87 5.46 -19.43
C SER A 84 7.02 5.53 -18.42
N VAL A 85 7.05 4.56 -17.51
CA VAL A 85 8.08 4.44 -16.46
C VAL A 85 8.56 3.00 -16.42
N ASP A 86 9.86 2.81 -16.60
CA ASP A 86 10.53 1.53 -16.35
C ASP A 86 11.43 1.69 -15.12
N ILE A 87 11.01 1.10 -14.01
CA ILE A 87 11.71 1.26 -12.73
C ILE A 87 12.99 0.42 -12.61
N PHE A 88 13.21 -0.51 -13.54
CA PHE A 88 14.35 -1.42 -13.50
C PHE A 88 15.39 -1.02 -14.54
N GLU A 89 14.96 -0.75 -15.77
CA GLU A 89 15.87 -0.45 -16.88
C GLU A 89 16.26 1.03 -16.94
N ASP A 90 15.39 1.95 -16.50
CA ASP A 90 15.63 3.40 -16.56
C ASP A 90 15.28 4.10 -15.23
N PRO A 91 16.02 3.76 -14.14
CA PRO A 91 15.68 4.23 -12.81
C PRO A 91 15.78 5.76 -12.75
N TRP A 92 14.78 6.36 -12.09
CA TRP A 92 14.59 7.80 -11.91
C TRP A 92 14.27 8.59 -13.18
N LYS A 93 13.81 7.91 -14.24
CA LYS A 93 13.35 8.55 -15.47
C LYS A 93 11.88 8.27 -15.77
N ILE A 94 11.25 9.21 -16.46
CA ILE A 94 9.98 9.02 -17.15
C ILE A 94 10.18 9.27 -18.63
N LYS A 95 9.41 8.59 -19.49
CA LYS A 95 9.53 8.70 -20.94
C LYS A 95 8.25 9.20 -21.58
N CYS A 96 8.37 10.22 -22.41
CA CYS A 96 7.27 10.78 -23.20
C CYS A 96 6.75 9.76 -24.22
N ALA A 97 5.43 9.59 -24.30
CA ALA A 97 4.83 8.63 -25.22
C ALA A 97 4.79 9.09 -26.70
N VAL A 98 4.99 10.38 -26.97
CA VAL A 98 4.99 10.95 -28.33
C VAL A 98 6.38 10.87 -28.97
N GLY A 99 7.37 11.57 -28.39
CA GLY A 99 8.72 11.63 -28.96
C GLY A 99 9.72 10.63 -28.38
N GLY A 100 9.37 9.95 -27.27
CA GLY A 100 10.25 8.96 -26.64
C GLY A 100 11.41 9.55 -25.83
N GLU A 101 11.47 10.87 -25.67
CA GLU A 101 12.45 11.55 -24.82
C GLU A 101 12.22 11.25 -23.33
N THR A 102 13.30 11.28 -22.55
CA THR A 102 13.30 10.94 -21.12
C THR A 102 13.53 12.17 -20.25
N TYR A 103 12.86 12.22 -19.11
CA TYR A 103 12.97 13.28 -18.11
C TYR A 103 13.22 12.70 -16.72
N PRO A 104 13.92 13.43 -15.82
CA PRO A 104 14.56 14.72 -16.07
C PRO A 104 15.86 14.58 -16.89
N SER A 105 16.49 15.68 -17.28
CA SER A 105 17.75 15.64 -18.05
C SER A 105 18.96 15.23 -17.20
N ASN A 106 18.94 15.52 -15.90
CA ASN A 106 20.05 15.25 -14.99
C ASN A 106 20.13 13.79 -14.52
N ASN A 107 21.31 13.39 -14.05
CA ASN A 107 21.50 12.15 -13.28
C ASN A 107 20.99 12.38 -11.85
N PHE A 108 19.70 12.13 -11.65
CA PHE A 108 19.07 12.28 -10.34
C PHE A 108 19.65 11.34 -9.25
N PRO A 109 19.98 10.06 -9.52
CA PRO A 109 20.63 9.18 -8.53
C PRO A 109 21.88 9.78 -7.88
N ASP A 110 22.78 10.33 -8.68
CA ASP A 110 24.02 10.93 -8.16
C ASP A 110 23.73 12.22 -7.38
N PHE A 111 22.77 13.02 -7.84
CA PHE A 111 22.29 14.18 -7.09
C PHE A 111 21.69 13.77 -5.74
N LEU A 112 20.83 12.76 -5.70
CA LEU A 112 20.20 12.27 -4.47
C LEU A 112 21.23 11.80 -3.44
N ARG A 113 22.30 11.14 -3.91
CA ARG A 113 23.37 10.62 -3.04
C ARG A 113 24.28 11.73 -2.50
N THR A 114 24.55 12.77 -3.27
CA THR A 114 25.59 13.77 -2.96
C THR A 114 25.06 15.12 -2.50
N GLY A 115 23.83 15.48 -2.91
CA GLY A 115 23.28 16.82 -2.79
C GLY A 115 23.99 17.86 -3.66
N ASP A 116 24.91 17.47 -4.54
CA ASP A 116 25.69 18.41 -5.35
C ASP A 116 24.84 19.04 -6.45
N ARG A 117 24.47 20.31 -6.26
CA ARG A 117 23.67 21.07 -7.23
C ARG A 117 24.35 21.23 -8.59
N SER A 118 25.67 21.03 -8.70
CA SER A 118 26.37 21.03 -9.99
C SER A 118 25.90 19.90 -10.92
N LEU A 119 25.26 18.85 -10.36
CA LEU A 119 24.71 17.72 -11.11
C LEU A 119 23.33 18.02 -11.73
N LEU A 120 22.68 19.12 -11.36
CA LEU A 120 21.41 19.57 -11.93
C LEU A 120 21.66 20.19 -13.32
N THR A 121 21.90 19.32 -14.30
CA THR A 121 22.34 19.67 -15.65
C THR A 121 21.30 19.36 -16.73
N GLY A 122 21.38 20.10 -17.84
CA GLY A 122 20.46 20.00 -18.98
C GLY A 122 19.19 20.84 -18.85
N ASP A 123 18.41 20.87 -19.93
CA ASP A 123 17.29 21.82 -20.09
C ASP A 123 16.09 21.52 -19.16
N TYR A 124 16.02 20.32 -18.60
CA TYR A 124 14.88 19.80 -17.83
C TYR A 124 15.32 19.17 -16.50
N ALA A 125 16.29 19.78 -15.83
CA ALA A 125 16.87 19.24 -14.60
C ALA A 125 15.88 19.32 -13.42
N ASP A 126 15.62 18.19 -12.76
CA ASP A 126 14.72 18.07 -11.61
C ASP A 126 15.52 17.64 -10.37
N ASP A 127 15.31 18.34 -9.26
CA ASP A 127 15.96 18.11 -7.98
C ASP A 127 15.09 17.31 -7.00
N GLY A 128 14.04 16.66 -7.51
CA GLY A 128 13.10 15.87 -6.71
C GLY A 128 11.92 16.68 -6.18
N HIS A 129 11.92 18.00 -6.39
CA HIS A 129 10.85 18.94 -6.02
C HIS A 129 10.24 19.63 -7.24
N GLY A 130 10.43 19.04 -8.42
CA GLY A 130 9.90 19.48 -9.70
C GLY A 130 10.82 20.48 -10.39
N TRP A 131 11.00 20.29 -11.69
CA TRP A 131 11.65 21.23 -12.59
C TRP A 131 10.78 22.49 -12.78
N ASP A 132 11.37 23.66 -12.60
CA ASP A 132 10.73 24.95 -12.83
C ASP A 132 11.15 25.51 -14.21
N PRO A 133 10.23 25.56 -15.18
CA PRO A 133 10.50 26.14 -16.50
C PRO A 133 10.72 27.66 -16.49
N GLY A 134 10.41 28.36 -15.39
CA GLY A 134 10.45 29.82 -15.30
C GLY A 134 9.17 30.51 -15.80
N ASP A 135 9.21 31.85 -15.85
CA ASP A 135 8.16 32.71 -16.42
C ASP A 135 6.73 32.53 -15.85
N GLY A 136 6.62 32.00 -14.63
CA GLY A 136 5.35 31.74 -13.96
C GLY A 136 4.59 30.52 -14.50
N GLN A 137 5.22 29.70 -15.34
CA GLN A 137 4.67 28.44 -15.81
C GLN A 137 4.63 27.39 -14.69
N PRO A 138 3.68 26.45 -14.70
CA PRO A 138 3.65 25.36 -13.73
C PRO A 138 4.90 24.48 -13.79
N LYS A 139 5.39 24.05 -12.63
CA LYS A 139 6.47 23.06 -12.52
C LYS A 139 6.09 21.72 -13.15
N PHE A 140 7.11 20.99 -13.61
CA PHE A 140 7.00 19.60 -14.01
C PHE A 140 7.64 18.70 -12.95
N TRP A 141 6.92 17.66 -12.55
CA TRP A 141 7.23 16.78 -11.42
C TRP A 141 7.74 15.42 -11.90
N PHE A 142 8.82 15.42 -12.70
CA PHE A 142 9.32 14.22 -13.37
C PHE A 142 9.75 13.16 -12.37
N VAL A 143 10.62 13.54 -11.43
CA VAL A 143 11.11 12.64 -10.39
C VAL A 143 9.97 12.21 -9.47
N ALA A 144 9.06 13.13 -9.14
CA ALA A 144 7.94 12.80 -8.28
C ALA A 144 6.97 11.79 -8.92
N ASN A 145 6.83 11.85 -10.26
CA ASN A 145 6.04 10.88 -11.01
C ASN A 145 6.69 9.51 -11.09
N TYR A 146 8.01 9.47 -11.27
CA TYR A 146 8.76 8.23 -11.11
C TYR A 146 8.55 7.63 -9.71
N CYS A 147 8.71 8.43 -8.65
CA CYS A 147 8.51 7.97 -7.27
C CYS A 147 7.10 7.44 -7.01
N TYR A 148 6.08 8.14 -7.52
CA TYR A 148 4.69 7.69 -7.42
C TYR A 148 4.54 6.29 -8.03
N ASN A 149 5.01 6.10 -9.27
CA ASN A 149 4.96 4.80 -9.95
C ASN A 149 5.77 3.73 -9.21
N LEU A 150 6.94 4.08 -8.69
CA LEU A 150 7.81 3.17 -7.96
C LEU A 150 7.14 2.64 -6.68
N TRP A 151 6.50 3.50 -5.87
CA TRP A 151 5.73 3.04 -4.71
C TRP A 151 4.58 2.09 -5.10
N HIS A 152 3.93 2.35 -6.24
CA HIS A 152 2.88 1.48 -6.79
C HIS A 152 3.39 0.13 -7.30
N LYS A 153 4.71 -0.05 -7.42
CA LYS A 153 5.35 -1.31 -7.79
C LYS A 153 5.92 -2.04 -6.56
N ILE A 154 6.60 -1.31 -5.66
CA ILE A 154 7.22 -1.87 -4.46
C ILE A 154 6.19 -2.46 -3.50
N ILE A 155 5.08 -1.74 -3.24
CA ILE A 155 4.10 -2.18 -2.24
C ILE A 155 3.44 -3.52 -2.64
N PRO A 156 2.94 -3.70 -3.89
CA PRO A 156 2.48 -5.01 -4.34
C PRO A 156 3.57 -6.08 -4.37
N ALA A 157 4.81 -5.71 -4.70
CA ALA A 157 5.93 -6.65 -4.76
C ALA A 157 6.24 -7.29 -3.41
N LEU A 158 6.18 -6.51 -2.33
CA LEU A 158 6.36 -7.03 -0.97
C LEU A 158 5.36 -8.17 -0.67
N ARG A 159 4.09 -7.99 -1.03
CA ARG A 159 3.08 -9.05 -0.90
C ARG A 159 3.38 -10.24 -1.81
N ASP A 160 3.73 -10.00 -3.06
CA ASP A 160 3.99 -11.08 -4.02
C ASP A 160 5.21 -11.93 -3.59
N LEU A 161 6.26 -11.31 -3.03
CA LEU A 161 7.40 -11.99 -2.42
C LEU A 161 7.00 -12.79 -1.17
N GLY A 162 6.21 -12.21 -0.26
CA GLY A 162 5.69 -12.89 0.93
C GLY A 162 4.88 -14.14 0.56
N ARG A 163 3.92 -14.00 -0.36
CA ARG A 163 3.09 -15.12 -0.84
C ARG A 163 3.91 -16.16 -1.58
N ALA A 164 4.87 -15.76 -2.42
CA ALA A 164 5.75 -16.71 -3.09
C ALA A 164 6.56 -17.52 -2.07
N TYR A 165 7.08 -16.89 -1.01
CA TYR A 165 7.73 -17.58 0.09
C TYR A 165 6.77 -18.51 0.84
N LEU A 166 5.55 -18.07 1.16
CA LEU A 166 4.52 -18.88 1.81
C LEU A 166 4.19 -20.16 1.02
N ILE A 167 4.05 -20.04 -0.29
CA ILE A 167 3.65 -21.12 -1.20
C ILE A 167 4.81 -22.10 -1.42
N THR A 168 6.00 -21.58 -1.73
CA THR A 168 7.13 -22.39 -2.21
C THR A 168 8.09 -22.82 -1.10
N GLY A 169 8.19 -22.05 -0.02
CA GLY A 169 9.25 -22.18 0.99
C GLY A 169 10.64 -21.79 0.50
N GLU A 170 10.79 -21.23 -0.72
CA GLU A 170 12.09 -20.88 -1.27
C GLU A 170 12.67 -19.64 -0.58
N ARG A 171 13.81 -19.82 0.09
CA ARG A 171 14.52 -18.79 0.85
C ARG A 171 14.74 -17.48 0.07
N ARG A 172 15.00 -17.54 -1.24
CA ARG A 172 15.25 -16.34 -2.06
C ARG A 172 14.09 -15.34 -2.07
N PHE A 173 12.84 -15.81 -2.04
CA PHE A 173 11.68 -14.92 -1.97
C PHE A 173 11.56 -14.30 -0.58
N GLY A 174 11.75 -15.11 0.46
CA GLY A 174 11.75 -14.65 1.84
C GLY A 174 12.83 -13.58 2.10
N TRP A 175 14.04 -13.83 1.62
CA TRP A 175 15.19 -12.93 1.76
C TRP A 175 14.92 -11.54 1.16
N LYS A 176 14.44 -11.52 -0.08
CA LYS A 176 14.16 -10.28 -0.83
C LYS A 176 12.95 -9.54 -0.25
N GLY A 177 11.94 -10.29 0.18
CA GLY A 177 10.79 -9.75 0.92
C GLY A 177 11.21 -9.07 2.22
N ALA A 178 12.11 -9.70 2.99
CA ALA A 178 12.62 -9.15 4.24
C ALA A 178 13.46 -7.88 4.04
N ILE A 179 14.29 -7.81 2.99
CA ILE A 179 15.03 -6.58 2.64
C ILE A 179 14.07 -5.41 2.39
N LEU A 180 13.04 -5.62 1.56
CA LEU A 180 12.03 -4.58 1.30
C LEU A 180 11.25 -4.23 2.58
N LEU A 181 10.85 -5.23 3.36
CA LEU A 181 10.06 -5.02 4.57
C LEU A 181 10.83 -4.19 5.61
N ASP A 182 12.11 -4.49 5.84
CA ASP A 182 12.99 -3.71 6.72
C ASP A 182 13.08 -2.25 6.26
N LYS A 183 13.32 -2.04 4.96
CA LYS A 183 13.43 -0.69 4.38
C LYS A 183 12.13 0.09 4.48
N LEU A 184 10.99 -0.54 4.23
CA LEU A 184 9.67 0.09 4.39
C LEU A 184 9.43 0.46 5.85
N ALA A 185 9.73 -0.43 6.81
CA ALA A 185 9.62 -0.11 8.23
C ALA A 185 10.55 1.03 8.67
N THR A 186 11.73 1.16 8.07
CA THR A 186 12.63 2.31 8.33
C THR A 186 12.06 3.62 7.81
N LEU A 187 11.45 3.61 6.62
CA LEU A 187 10.98 4.84 5.98
C LEU A 187 9.64 5.30 6.52
N PHE A 188 8.71 4.38 6.78
CA PHE A 188 7.30 4.68 7.06
C PHE A 188 7.06 5.80 8.08
N PRO A 189 7.74 5.84 9.25
CA PRO A 189 7.51 6.91 10.23
C PRO A 189 7.88 8.32 9.73
N THR A 190 8.80 8.42 8.76
CA THR A 190 9.27 9.68 8.17
C THR A 190 8.47 10.14 6.96
N MET A 191 7.63 9.27 6.42
CA MET A 191 6.81 9.59 5.25
C MET A 191 5.64 10.47 5.66
N ASP A 192 5.36 11.50 4.86
CA ASP A 192 4.22 12.38 5.03
C ASP A 192 3.76 12.85 3.66
N HIS A 193 2.71 12.23 3.13
CA HIS A 193 2.19 12.60 1.82
C HIS A 193 1.74 14.06 1.75
N SER A 194 1.31 14.66 2.87
CA SER A 194 0.76 16.01 2.88
C SER A 194 1.80 17.08 2.55
N SER A 195 3.03 16.91 3.08
CA SER A 195 4.14 17.83 2.85
C SER A 195 5.12 17.37 1.77
N GLN A 196 5.09 16.08 1.42
CA GLN A 196 6.06 15.46 0.52
C GLN A 196 5.42 14.92 -0.78
N SER A 197 4.34 15.54 -1.24
CA SER A 197 3.72 15.22 -2.53
C SER A 197 3.23 16.48 -3.23
N TRP A 198 3.25 16.48 -4.56
CA TRP A 198 2.66 17.54 -5.37
C TRP A 198 1.20 17.80 -5.00
N TYR A 199 0.42 16.73 -4.84
CA TYR A 199 -1.01 16.80 -4.55
C TYR A 199 -1.26 17.47 -3.18
N GLY A 200 -0.50 17.06 -2.16
CA GLY A 200 -0.61 17.56 -0.79
C GLY A 200 -0.16 19.01 -0.60
N ILE A 201 0.73 19.53 -1.47
CA ILE A 201 1.20 20.93 -1.37
C ILE A 201 0.51 21.90 -2.34
N ASN A 202 0.03 21.43 -3.50
CA ASN A 202 -0.52 22.32 -4.54
C ASN A 202 -2.02 22.16 -4.80
N TYR A 203 -2.57 20.94 -4.71
CA TYR A 203 -3.96 20.69 -5.12
C TYR A 203 -4.90 20.63 -3.91
N GLN A 204 -4.74 19.61 -3.06
CA GLN A 204 -5.51 19.46 -1.84
C GLN A 204 -4.55 19.64 -0.66
N LYS A 205 -4.36 20.90 -0.28
CA LYS A 205 -3.40 21.27 0.78
C LYS A 205 -3.68 20.51 2.07
N GLY A 206 -2.66 19.80 2.57
CA GLY A 206 -2.77 18.99 3.78
C GLY A 206 -3.41 17.62 3.57
N TYR A 207 -3.55 17.13 2.34
CA TYR A 207 -4.05 15.77 2.10
C TYR A 207 -3.05 14.71 2.57
N THR A 208 -3.42 14.04 3.66
CA THR A 208 -2.57 13.14 4.44
C THR A 208 -2.29 11.81 3.72
N GLY A 209 -1.44 10.99 4.34
CA GLY A 209 -0.97 9.69 3.85
C GLY A 209 0.50 9.47 4.23
N ARG A 210 1.05 8.30 3.87
CA ARG A 210 2.45 7.94 4.10
C ARG A 210 3.19 7.77 2.78
N PHE A 211 3.42 6.53 2.34
CA PHE A 211 4.05 6.25 1.04
C PHE A 211 3.20 6.76 -0.11
N VAL A 212 1.88 6.61 0.03
CA VAL A 212 0.87 7.11 -0.90
C VAL A 212 -0.18 7.90 -0.13
N TYR A 213 -1.15 8.45 -0.85
CA TYR A 213 -2.22 9.24 -0.26
C TYR A 213 -3.14 8.41 0.65
N ALA A 214 -3.79 9.07 1.61
CA ALA A 214 -4.52 8.48 2.73
C ALA A 214 -5.46 7.32 2.36
N VAL A 215 -6.24 7.46 1.28
CA VAL A 215 -7.22 6.44 0.88
C VAL A 215 -6.54 5.15 0.43
N GLN A 216 -5.50 5.25 -0.37
CA GLN A 216 -4.80 4.06 -0.83
C GLN A 216 -3.93 3.46 0.28
N GLU A 217 -3.30 4.30 1.10
CA GLU A 217 -2.51 3.84 2.24
C GLU A 217 -3.35 2.99 3.19
N SER A 218 -4.63 3.33 3.35
CA SER A 218 -5.58 2.57 4.19
C SER A 218 -5.73 1.10 3.81
N VAL A 219 -5.59 0.77 2.53
CA VAL A 219 -5.64 -0.62 2.03
C VAL A 219 -4.28 -1.28 2.16
N ASN A 220 -3.19 -0.52 1.97
CA ASN A 220 -1.84 -1.04 2.01
C ASN A 220 -1.43 -1.56 3.39
N ILE A 221 -2.04 -1.06 4.47
CA ILE A 221 -1.85 -1.59 5.83
C ILE A 221 -2.05 -3.11 5.87
N GLY A 222 -3.11 -3.60 5.23
CA GLY A 222 -3.39 -5.04 5.15
C GLY A 222 -2.34 -5.79 4.35
N LEU A 223 -1.77 -5.18 3.30
CA LEU A 223 -0.71 -5.77 2.48
C LEU A 223 0.61 -5.89 3.26
N TYR A 224 0.99 -4.85 4.02
CA TYR A 224 2.18 -4.87 4.88
C TYR A 224 2.04 -5.94 5.96
N ALA A 225 0.87 -5.99 6.61
CA ALA A 225 0.57 -6.96 7.65
C ALA A 225 0.61 -8.41 7.11
N GLU A 226 -0.04 -8.66 5.96
CA GLU A 226 -0.03 -9.97 5.31
C GLU A 226 1.39 -10.40 4.94
N ALA A 227 2.15 -9.52 4.29
CA ALA A 227 3.53 -9.84 3.90
C ALA A 227 4.43 -10.08 5.12
N TYR A 228 4.29 -9.28 6.19
CA TYR A 228 5.02 -9.49 7.43
C TYR A 228 4.75 -10.89 8.02
N ASP A 229 3.48 -11.31 8.07
CA ASP A 229 3.11 -12.61 8.61
C ASP A 229 3.62 -13.77 7.74
N ASP A 230 3.50 -13.64 6.42
CA ASP A 230 4.02 -14.62 5.45
C ASP A 230 5.54 -14.79 5.56
N LEU A 231 6.26 -13.68 5.75
CA LEU A 231 7.71 -13.64 5.91
C LEU A 231 8.17 -13.99 7.33
N PHE A 232 7.28 -14.06 8.32
CA PHE A 232 7.66 -14.22 9.72
C PHE A 232 8.68 -15.34 10.00
N PRO A 233 8.58 -16.55 9.40
CA PRO A 233 9.57 -17.60 9.62
C PRO A 233 11.02 -17.20 9.25
N ILE A 234 11.22 -16.49 8.11
CA ILE A 234 12.59 -16.09 7.73
C ILE A 234 13.11 -14.95 8.61
N LEU A 235 12.23 -14.03 9.02
CA LEU A 235 12.58 -12.96 9.97
C LEU A 235 13.01 -13.55 11.32
N GLN A 236 12.40 -14.67 11.71
CA GLN A 236 12.70 -15.34 12.98
C GLN A 236 14.01 -16.14 12.95
N GLU A 237 14.25 -16.89 11.87
CA GLU A 237 15.21 -18.01 11.86
C GLU A 237 16.49 -17.76 11.05
N ASP A 238 16.50 -16.83 10.09
CA ASP A 238 17.59 -16.70 9.12
C ASP A 238 18.74 -15.80 9.61
N THR A 239 19.82 -16.41 10.10
CA THR A 239 20.96 -15.70 10.69
C THR A 239 21.77 -14.90 9.68
N ASP A 240 21.90 -15.36 8.44
CA ASP A 240 22.63 -14.62 7.40
C ASP A 240 21.87 -13.34 7.02
N LEU A 241 20.54 -13.40 7.04
CA LEU A 241 19.69 -12.24 6.79
C LEU A 241 19.85 -11.21 7.90
N HIS A 242 19.91 -11.68 9.16
CA HIS A 242 20.18 -10.82 10.31
C HIS A 242 21.53 -10.13 10.20
N GLU A 243 22.58 -10.85 9.78
CA GLU A 243 23.91 -10.27 9.53
C GLU A 243 23.86 -9.23 8.40
N PHE A 244 23.20 -9.56 7.28
CA PHE A 244 23.08 -8.65 6.14
C PHE A 244 22.35 -7.34 6.49
N LEU A 245 21.26 -7.44 7.26
CA LEU A 245 20.44 -6.29 7.69
C LEU A 245 21.02 -5.58 8.92
N GLY A 246 22.03 -6.16 9.59
CA GLY A 246 22.60 -5.65 10.82
C GLY A 246 21.62 -5.61 11.99
N LYS A 247 20.64 -6.53 12.02
CA LYS A 247 19.61 -6.63 13.07
C LYS A 247 19.40 -8.10 13.42
N ASN A 248 19.45 -8.44 14.71
CA ASN A 248 19.04 -9.78 15.14
C ASN A 248 17.51 -9.98 14.98
N SER A 249 17.07 -11.22 15.07
CA SER A 249 15.65 -11.62 14.98
C SER A 249 14.68 -10.71 15.76
N ASN A 250 14.95 -10.46 17.05
CA ASN A 250 14.07 -9.65 17.90
C ASN A 250 14.07 -8.18 17.48
N GLU A 251 15.22 -7.63 17.10
CA GLU A 251 15.34 -6.25 16.62
C GLU A 251 14.58 -6.06 15.31
N LEU A 252 14.72 -6.99 14.36
CA LEU A 252 14.05 -6.94 13.06
C LEU A 252 12.53 -7.08 13.21
N ILE A 253 12.07 -8.04 14.00
CA ILE A 253 10.64 -8.24 14.29
C ILE A 253 10.06 -7.00 14.96
N ASN A 254 10.71 -6.50 16.02
CA ASN A 254 10.24 -5.30 16.72
C ASN A 254 10.24 -4.06 15.81
N HIS A 255 11.25 -3.91 14.96
CA HIS A 255 11.35 -2.82 13.99
C HIS A 255 10.15 -2.80 13.04
N VAL A 256 9.79 -3.95 12.47
CA VAL A 256 8.63 -4.06 11.56
C VAL A 256 7.30 -3.89 12.30
N GLU A 257 7.14 -4.54 13.46
CA GLU A 257 5.91 -4.44 14.25
C GLU A 257 5.61 -3.00 14.68
N GLU A 258 6.60 -2.29 15.23
CA GLU A 258 6.38 -0.95 15.77
C GLU A 258 6.33 0.12 14.68
N ASN A 259 7.29 0.12 13.75
CA ASN A 259 7.47 1.23 12.81
C ASN A 259 6.61 1.13 11.55
N LEU A 260 6.09 -0.05 11.23
CA LEU A 260 5.21 -0.25 10.06
C LEU A 260 3.80 -0.65 10.48
N VAL A 261 3.62 -1.82 11.08
CA VAL A 261 2.28 -2.39 11.28
C VAL A 261 1.51 -1.63 12.36
N ARG A 262 2.10 -1.42 13.54
CA ARG A 262 1.43 -0.71 14.64
C ARG A 262 1.31 0.79 14.36
N GLN A 263 2.35 1.41 13.79
CA GLN A 263 2.27 2.81 13.37
C GLN A 263 1.16 3.02 12.34
N SER A 264 0.99 2.13 11.36
CA SER A 264 -0.11 2.19 10.40
C SER A 264 -1.49 2.22 11.05
N VAL A 265 -1.71 1.42 12.11
CA VAL A 265 -2.98 1.41 12.85
C VAL A 265 -3.17 2.72 13.62
N ARG A 266 -2.12 3.23 14.27
CA ARG A 266 -2.16 4.53 14.98
C ARG A 266 -2.46 5.68 14.04
N ASP A 267 -1.83 5.69 12.86
CA ASP A 267 -2.00 6.71 11.83
C ASP A 267 -3.46 6.85 11.36
N ILE A 268 -4.27 5.78 11.43
CA ILE A 268 -5.70 5.92 11.12
C ILE A 268 -6.39 6.78 12.19
N TRP A 269 -6.08 6.60 13.47
CA TRP A 269 -6.74 7.33 14.56
C TRP A 269 -6.19 8.75 14.70
N GLU A 270 -4.93 8.96 14.34
CA GLU A 270 -4.32 10.28 14.25
C GLU A 270 -4.83 11.07 13.03
N GLY A 271 -5.65 10.46 12.16
CA GLY A 271 -6.21 11.10 10.96
C GLY A 271 -5.23 11.20 9.79
N MET A 272 -4.09 10.52 9.88
CA MET A 272 -3.06 10.48 8.84
C MET A 272 -3.40 9.53 7.70
N ILE A 273 -4.08 8.41 8.00
CA ILE A 273 -4.51 7.43 7.00
C ILE A 273 -6.01 7.28 7.04
N ARG A 274 -6.66 7.25 5.88
CA ARG A 274 -8.10 7.08 5.84
C ARG A 274 -8.65 6.72 4.48
N GLY A 275 -9.43 5.64 4.42
CA GLY A 275 -10.15 5.20 3.23
C GLY A 275 -11.63 5.59 3.19
N ASN A 276 -12.30 5.17 2.11
CA ASN A 276 -13.73 4.92 2.13
C ASN A 276 -14.09 3.95 3.27
N TYR A 277 -15.36 3.96 3.67
CA TYR A 277 -15.80 3.15 4.79
C TYR A 277 -15.57 1.66 4.52
N GLY A 278 -15.15 0.94 5.56
CA GLY A 278 -14.80 -0.47 5.51
C GLY A 278 -13.32 -0.74 5.16
N LEU A 279 -12.67 0.10 4.33
CA LEU A 279 -11.31 -0.18 3.84
C LEU A 279 -10.29 -0.33 4.98
N HIS A 280 -10.20 0.68 5.85
CA HIS A 280 -9.25 0.66 6.96
C HIS A 280 -9.73 -0.23 8.12
N GLN A 281 -11.04 -0.44 8.29
CA GLN A 281 -11.58 -1.39 9.25
C GLN A 281 -11.05 -2.79 8.96
N ALA A 282 -11.21 -3.26 7.71
CA ALA A 282 -10.75 -4.58 7.29
C ALA A 282 -9.22 -4.70 7.33
N ALA A 283 -8.49 -3.68 6.86
CA ALA A 283 -7.04 -3.69 6.88
C ALA A 283 -6.48 -3.70 8.32
N THR A 284 -7.11 -2.95 9.24
CA THR A 284 -6.75 -2.95 10.66
C THR A 284 -6.97 -4.33 11.28
N MET A 285 -8.07 -5.02 10.98
CA MET A 285 -8.29 -6.37 11.50
C MET A 285 -7.17 -7.36 11.10
N ILE A 286 -6.64 -7.26 9.88
CA ILE A 286 -5.48 -8.04 9.44
C ILE A 286 -4.24 -7.64 10.27
N ALA A 287 -3.98 -6.34 10.42
CA ALA A 287 -2.86 -5.83 11.23
C ALA A 287 -2.91 -6.33 12.69
N LEU A 288 -4.09 -6.33 13.32
CA LEU A 288 -4.27 -6.81 14.69
C LEU A 288 -4.03 -8.31 14.80
N ALA A 289 -4.52 -9.10 13.84
CA ALA A 289 -4.28 -10.54 13.82
C ALA A 289 -2.80 -10.89 13.69
N VAL A 290 -2.02 -10.09 12.96
CA VAL A 290 -0.58 -10.33 12.82
C VAL A 290 0.22 -9.86 14.01
N LEU A 291 -0.16 -8.75 14.67
CA LEU A 291 0.56 -8.25 15.84
C LEU A 291 0.47 -9.20 17.05
N ASP A 292 -0.58 -10.03 17.12
CA ASP A 292 -0.80 -10.99 18.21
C ASP A 292 -0.69 -10.36 19.62
N ASP A 293 -1.18 -9.12 19.73
CA ASP A 293 -1.15 -8.30 20.93
C ASP A 293 -2.58 -8.06 21.40
N HIS A 294 -3.03 -8.86 22.37
CA HIS A 294 -4.40 -8.79 22.86
C HIS A 294 -4.79 -7.41 23.39
N LYS A 295 -3.89 -6.71 24.11
CA LYS A 295 -4.21 -5.40 24.68
C LYS A 295 -4.38 -4.35 23.59
N PHE A 296 -3.49 -4.35 22.60
CA PHE A 296 -3.61 -3.43 21.47
C PHE A 296 -4.82 -3.77 20.59
N THR A 297 -5.12 -5.07 20.43
CA THR A 297 -6.30 -5.55 19.71
C THR A 297 -7.59 -5.10 20.39
N ASP A 298 -7.71 -5.26 21.70
CA ASP A 298 -8.87 -4.79 22.48
C ASP A 298 -9.08 -3.29 22.27
N TRP A 299 -8.02 -2.50 22.48
CA TRP A 299 -8.08 -1.07 22.25
C TRP A 299 -8.52 -0.71 20.83
N ALA A 300 -7.89 -1.29 19.80
CA ALA A 300 -8.19 -0.92 18.41
C ALA A 300 -9.61 -1.34 17.99
N VAL A 301 -10.09 -2.49 18.45
CA VAL A 301 -11.47 -2.96 18.19
C VAL A 301 -12.48 -2.06 18.89
N ASP A 302 -12.24 -1.66 20.14
CA ASP A 302 -13.12 -0.74 20.86
C ASP A 302 -13.23 0.61 20.15
N GLN A 303 -12.12 1.12 19.62
CA GLN A 303 -12.12 2.35 18.83
C GLN A 303 -12.90 2.18 17.52
N LEU A 304 -12.62 1.12 16.74
CA LEU A 304 -13.35 0.90 15.49
C LEU A 304 -14.84 0.58 15.66
N ALA A 305 -15.24 0.08 16.84
CA ALA A 305 -16.65 -0.15 17.16
C ALA A 305 -17.37 1.14 17.53
N GLY A 306 -16.81 1.88 18.50
CA GLY A 306 -17.52 2.93 19.21
C GLY A 306 -17.12 4.37 18.88
N TYR A 307 -16.18 4.59 17.93
CA TYR A 307 -15.76 5.95 17.60
C TYR A 307 -16.93 6.79 17.07
N THR A 308 -17.15 7.97 17.64
CA THR A 308 -18.19 8.91 17.21
C THR A 308 -17.55 10.21 16.72
N GLY A 309 -17.21 10.25 15.43
CA GLY A 309 -17.02 11.43 14.59
C GLY A 309 -16.21 12.68 15.02
N ALA A 310 -15.54 12.72 16.17
CA ALA A 310 -15.00 13.98 16.74
C ALA A 310 -13.46 14.09 16.80
N GLY A 311 -12.76 13.60 15.78
CA GLY A 311 -11.33 13.87 15.56
C GLY A 311 -11.11 15.16 14.76
N PRO A 312 -9.90 15.75 14.76
CA PRO A 312 -9.63 17.12 14.26
C PRO A 312 -9.71 17.31 12.73
N THR A 313 -10.43 16.46 11.99
CA THR A 313 -10.51 16.53 10.52
C THR A 313 -11.86 17.06 10.04
N THR A 314 -11.83 17.87 8.98
CA THR A 314 -12.94 18.71 8.52
C THR A 314 -14.09 17.90 7.86
N ALA A 315 -15.28 18.06 8.46
CA ALA A 315 -16.68 17.91 8.02
C ALA A 315 -17.13 17.16 6.75
N VAL A 316 -16.38 17.08 5.64
CA VAL A 316 -16.89 16.47 4.37
C VAL A 316 -16.75 14.94 4.36
N TRP A 317 -15.95 14.43 5.29
CA TRP A 317 -15.45 13.07 5.24
C TRP A 317 -15.71 12.32 6.56
N ALA A 318 -16.30 12.95 7.58
CA ALA A 318 -16.45 12.41 8.94
C ALA A 318 -17.01 10.97 9.02
N TYR A 319 -17.94 10.59 8.12
CA TYR A 319 -18.52 9.24 8.12
C TYR A 319 -17.48 8.11 8.00
N GLY A 320 -16.36 8.36 7.33
CA GLY A 320 -15.31 7.36 7.08
C GLY A 320 -14.68 6.83 8.38
N VAL A 321 -14.57 7.67 9.42
CA VAL A 321 -13.98 7.27 10.71
C VAL A 321 -15.00 6.79 11.72
N GLU A 322 -16.30 6.84 11.39
CA GLU A 322 -17.35 6.44 12.33
C GLU A 322 -17.21 4.97 12.71
N GLY A 323 -17.43 4.68 13.98
CA GLY A 323 -17.44 3.33 14.49
C GLY A 323 -18.56 2.52 13.83
N TRP A 324 -18.34 1.22 13.64
CA TRP A 324 -19.33 0.38 12.97
C TRP A 324 -20.65 0.28 13.77
N ASP A 325 -20.65 0.49 15.08
CA ASP A 325 -21.88 0.53 15.87
C ASP A 325 -22.81 1.66 15.39
N HIS A 326 -22.25 2.81 15.00
CA HIS A 326 -23.02 3.89 14.40
C HIS A 326 -23.31 3.64 12.92
N ALA A 327 -22.31 3.22 12.15
CA ALA A 327 -22.42 3.13 10.71
C ALA A 327 -23.40 2.04 10.24
N LEU A 328 -23.48 0.90 10.93
CA LEU A 328 -24.39 -0.17 10.55
C LEU A 328 -25.87 0.25 10.72
N ASP A 329 -26.17 1.10 11.70
CA ASP A 329 -27.53 1.60 11.94
C ASP A 329 -27.91 2.80 11.07
N ASN A 330 -26.93 3.62 10.68
CA ASN A 330 -27.19 4.93 10.07
C ASN A 330 -26.75 5.03 8.60
N PHE A 331 -25.80 4.21 8.17
CA PHE A 331 -25.22 4.26 6.82
C PHE A 331 -25.47 2.99 5.99
N LEU A 332 -26.22 2.03 6.53
CA LEU A 332 -26.75 0.91 5.77
C LEU A 332 -28.27 1.02 5.66
N PHE A 333 -28.77 0.96 4.43
CA PHE A 333 -30.19 0.84 4.16
C PHE A 333 -30.67 -0.59 4.48
N ARG A 334 -31.97 -0.73 4.80
CA ARG A 334 -32.57 -2.01 5.21
C ARG A 334 -32.43 -3.14 4.20
N ASP A 335 -32.24 -2.81 2.93
CA ASP A 335 -32.06 -3.75 1.82
C ASP A 335 -30.59 -4.13 1.57
N GLY A 336 -29.65 -3.60 2.37
CA GLY A 336 -28.23 -3.88 2.30
C GLY A 336 -27.41 -2.92 1.43
N VAL A 337 -28.05 -1.90 0.86
CA VAL A 337 -27.34 -0.84 0.14
C VAL A 337 -26.58 0.01 1.16
N SER A 338 -25.35 0.43 0.83
CA SER A 338 -24.59 1.34 1.69
C SER A 338 -24.82 2.81 1.31
N PHE A 339 -24.49 3.72 2.22
CA PHE A 339 -24.53 5.17 2.01
C PHE A 339 -23.80 5.60 0.71
N GLU A 340 -22.66 5.00 0.40
CA GLU A 340 -22.02 5.16 -0.91
C GLU A 340 -22.71 4.25 -1.94
N VAL A 341 -23.86 4.69 -2.44
CA VAL A 341 -24.79 3.90 -3.28
C VAL A 341 -24.24 3.40 -4.62
N ALA A 342 -23.14 3.98 -5.11
CA ALA A 342 -22.52 3.54 -6.34
C ALA A 342 -21.97 2.11 -6.19
N ILE A 343 -22.31 1.21 -7.11
CA ILE A 343 -22.05 -0.24 -7.02
C ILE A 343 -20.59 -0.54 -6.63
N GLY A 344 -19.62 0.16 -7.22
CA GLY A 344 -18.20 -0.04 -6.91
C GLY A 344 -17.84 0.26 -5.46
N TYR A 345 -18.42 1.30 -4.86
CA TYR A 345 -18.21 1.63 -3.45
C TYR A 345 -19.04 0.75 -2.53
N SER A 346 -20.32 0.48 -2.87
CA SER A 346 -21.18 -0.32 -2.01
C SER A 346 -20.72 -1.76 -1.91
N ALA A 347 -20.61 -2.46 -3.04
CA ALA A 347 -20.18 -3.85 -3.04
C ALA A 347 -18.67 -3.97 -2.75
N GLY A 348 -17.86 -3.11 -3.37
CA GLY A 348 -16.39 -3.22 -3.35
C GLY A 348 -15.71 -2.71 -2.08
N CYS A 349 -16.24 -1.63 -1.47
CA CYS A 349 -15.69 -1.06 -0.24
C CYS A 349 -16.51 -1.50 0.97
N TRP A 350 -17.79 -1.14 1.06
CA TRP A 350 -18.60 -1.38 2.26
C TRP A 350 -18.83 -2.87 2.51
N ASN A 351 -19.54 -3.54 1.62
CA ASN A 351 -20.04 -4.90 1.84
C ASN A 351 -18.89 -5.88 1.99
N ARG A 352 -18.00 -5.92 1.00
CA ARG A 352 -16.81 -6.78 1.03
C ARG A 352 -15.96 -6.57 2.28
N CYS A 353 -15.69 -5.31 2.67
CA CYS A 353 -14.79 -5.07 3.78
C CYS A 353 -15.46 -5.29 5.13
N LEU A 354 -16.74 -4.95 5.31
CA LEU A 354 -17.46 -5.24 6.56
C LEU A 354 -17.64 -6.75 6.78
N MET A 355 -17.92 -7.52 5.72
CA MET A 355 -17.93 -8.98 5.80
C MET A 355 -16.54 -9.54 6.14
N SER A 356 -15.47 -8.94 5.59
CA SER A 356 -14.09 -9.33 5.92
C SER A 356 -13.74 -9.00 7.39
N THR A 357 -14.17 -7.83 7.87
CA THR A 357 -14.03 -7.41 9.27
C THR A 357 -14.74 -8.40 10.19
N ASP A 358 -15.96 -8.79 9.89
CA ASP A 358 -16.74 -9.75 10.68
C ASP A 358 -16.05 -11.12 10.79
N LEU A 359 -15.55 -11.66 9.68
CA LEU A 359 -14.77 -12.90 9.67
C LEU A 359 -13.50 -12.79 10.54
N MET A 360 -12.83 -11.63 10.51
CA MET A 360 -11.64 -11.42 11.32
C MET A 360 -11.96 -11.19 12.80
N LEU A 361 -13.10 -10.57 13.13
CA LEU A 361 -13.58 -10.45 14.52
C LEU A 361 -13.79 -11.85 15.11
N GLU A 362 -14.44 -12.76 14.37
CA GLU A 362 -14.57 -14.16 14.76
C GLU A 362 -13.20 -14.82 15.01
N ARG A 363 -12.27 -14.65 14.08
CA ARG A 363 -10.91 -15.19 14.17
C ARG A 363 -10.14 -14.66 15.38
N LEU A 364 -10.33 -13.39 15.72
CA LEU A 364 -9.71 -12.71 16.87
C LEU A 364 -10.43 -13.01 18.19
N GLY A 365 -11.49 -13.82 18.19
CA GLY A 365 -12.30 -14.12 19.36
C GLY A 365 -13.06 -12.90 19.89
N LYS A 366 -13.39 -11.95 19.01
CA LYS A 366 -14.14 -10.74 19.32
C LYS A 366 -15.62 -10.92 18.99
N LYS A 367 -16.44 -10.03 19.54
CA LYS A 367 -17.86 -9.96 19.19
C LYS A 367 -17.97 -9.64 17.70
N ARG A 368 -18.66 -10.54 16.98
CA ARG A 368 -18.99 -10.38 15.56
C ARG A 368 -19.94 -9.21 15.33
N LEU A 369 -19.98 -8.72 14.10
CA LEU A 369 -20.97 -7.71 13.69
C LEU A 369 -22.38 -8.33 13.75
N PRO A 370 -23.46 -7.53 13.94
CA PRO A 370 -24.80 -8.10 14.03
C PRO A 370 -25.19 -8.82 12.73
N GLU A 371 -25.67 -10.05 12.89
CA GLU A 371 -25.93 -11.01 11.82
C GLU A 371 -26.91 -10.45 10.77
N GLU A 372 -27.93 -9.72 11.21
CA GLU A 372 -28.93 -9.09 10.35
C GLU A 372 -28.32 -8.11 9.34
N HIS A 373 -27.31 -7.34 9.74
CA HIS A 373 -26.62 -6.41 8.83
C HIS A 373 -25.74 -7.18 7.84
N ILE A 374 -25.01 -8.20 8.31
CA ILE A 374 -24.17 -9.05 7.44
C ILE A 374 -25.00 -9.76 6.38
N GLN A 375 -26.17 -10.28 6.75
CA GLN A 375 -27.10 -10.91 5.81
C GLN A 375 -27.66 -9.91 4.80
N ALA A 376 -27.98 -8.67 5.23
CA ALA A 376 -28.45 -7.62 4.34
C ALA A 376 -27.40 -7.26 3.27
N LEU A 377 -26.15 -7.02 3.68
CA LEU A 377 -25.02 -6.73 2.77
C LEU A 377 -24.87 -7.82 1.71
N GLY A 378 -24.82 -9.09 2.14
CA GLY A 378 -24.68 -10.23 1.22
C GLY A 378 -25.92 -10.51 0.35
N SER A 379 -27.10 -10.04 0.75
CA SER A 379 -28.33 -10.09 -0.05
C SER A 379 -28.28 -9.10 -1.21
N TRP A 380 -27.85 -7.86 -0.94
CA TRP A 380 -27.76 -6.80 -1.94
C TRP A 380 -26.83 -7.17 -3.10
N ASP A 381 -25.61 -7.63 -2.79
CA ASP A 381 -24.61 -8.01 -3.80
C ASP A 381 -25.14 -9.10 -4.74
N ARG A 382 -25.85 -10.09 -4.18
CA ARG A 382 -26.49 -11.16 -4.95
C ARG A 382 -27.58 -10.64 -5.89
N ARG A 383 -28.40 -9.69 -5.43
CA ARG A 383 -29.45 -9.10 -6.28
C ARG A 383 -28.84 -8.35 -7.46
N LEU A 384 -27.78 -7.57 -7.22
CA LEU A 384 -27.08 -6.82 -8.28
C LEU A 384 -26.44 -7.73 -9.33
N ALA A 385 -25.76 -8.81 -8.89
CA ALA A 385 -25.12 -9.75 -9.81
C ALA A 385 -26.11 -10.39 -10.81
N CYS A 386 -27.37 -10.55 -10.40
CA CYS A 386 -28.43 -11.10 -11.25
C CYS A 386 -28.96 -10.12 -12.32
N TYR A 387 -28.68 -8.81 -12.22
CA TYR A 387 -29.11 -7.80 -13.21
C TYR A 387 -28.06 -7.48 -14.28
N GLY A 388 -26.82 -7.97 -14.10
CA GLY A 388 -25.70 -7.76 -15.02
C GLY A 388 -25.34 -8.94 -15.92
N GLY A 389 -26.22 -9.96 -16.00
CA GLY A 389 -26.06 -11.17 -16.81
C GLY A 389 -26.75 -11.10 -18.16
#